data_AF-A0A2E1A7I3-F1
#
_entry.id   AF-A0A2E1A7I3-F1
#
_cell.length_a   1.000
_cell.length_b   1.000
_cell.length_c   1.000
_cell.angle_alpha   90.00
_cell.angle_beta   90.00
_cell.angle_gamma   90.00
#
_symmetry.space_group_name_H-M   'P 1'
#
loop_
_entity.id
_entity.type
_entity.pdbx_description
1 polymer ?
#
loop_
_entity_poly.entity_id
_entity_poly.type
_entity_poly.pdbx_seq_one_letter_code
_entity_poly.pdbx_strand_id
1 'polypeptide(L)'
;MSVEGLIITVGMLVLGLVGVTLPFMRGREKVGDARALRIQQTRDALVTSYERVLGTIRDLDEDHRLGKINEADYQAERNYWADYGVKLLQLLEGDMSQFVGEEAATEEEVVQVADGELDQAVEEAIRNYRTALNNAERQSA
;
A
#
# COMPACT_ATOMS: atom_id res chain seq x y z
N MET A 1 19.18 24.90 -60.99
CA MET A 1 18.50 24.63 -59.71
C MET A 1 19.57 24.18 -58.74
N SER A 2 19.82 24.94 -57.66
CA SER A 2 21.07 24.84 -56.90
C SER A 2 21.10 23.60 -55.99
N VAL A 3 22.00 22.65 -56.30
CA VAL A 3 22.26 21.43 -55.52
C VAL A 3 22.71 21.77 -54.10
N GLU A 4 23.41 22.90 -53.93
CA GLU A 4 23.85 23.41 -52.63
C GLU A 4 22.66 23.75 -51.71
N GLY A 5 21.60 24.34 -52.27
CA GLY A 5 20.38 24.63 -51.53
C GLY A 5 19.67 23.37 -51.07
N LEU A 6 19.70 22.30 -51.88
CA LEU A 6 19.07 21.02 -51.52
C LEU A 6 19.79 20.36 -50.34
N ILE A 7 21.12 20.41 -50.31
CA ILE A 7 21.93 19.84 -49.22
C ILE A 7 21.65 20.56 -47.89
N ILE A 8 21.59 21.89 -47.91
CA ILE A 8 21.31 22.68 -46.71
C ILE A 8 19.90 22.38 -46.17
N THR A 9 18.92 22.30 -47.06
CA THR A 9 17.52 22.03 -46.66
C THR A 9 17.39 20.64 -46.03
N VAL A 10 18.02 19.62 -46.62
CA VAL A 10 18.03 18.26 -46.08
C VAL A 10 18.77 18.22 -44.73
N GLY A 11 19.88 18.93 -44.60
CA GLY A 11 20.63 19.03 -43.34
C GLY A 11 19.81 19.63 -42.20
N MET A 12 19.10 20.73 -42.45
CA MET A 12 18.19 21.32 -41.45
C MET A 12 17.04 20.38 -41.07
N LEU A 13 16.50 19.65 -42.05
CA LEU A 13 15.41 18.70 -41.81
C LEU A 13 15.88 17.53 -40.93
N VAL A 14 17.07 16.99 -41.19
CA VAL A 14 17.67 15.93 -40.37
C VAL A 14 18.00 16.42 -38.97
N LEU A 15 18.57 17.62 -38.82
CA LEU A 15 18.84 18.22 -37.51
C LEU A 15 17.56 18.43 -36.68
N GLY A 16 16.50 18.90 -37.33
CA GLY A 16 15.19 19.04 -36.69
C GLY A 16 14.62 17.69 -36.25
N LEU A 17 14.67 16.68 -37.12
CA LEU A 17 14.25 15.32 -36.79
C LEU A 17 15.05 14.75 -35.62
N VAL A 18 16.37 14.84 -35.65
CA VAL A 18 17.26 14.35 -34.57
C VAL A 18 16.97 15.08 -33.26
N GLY A 19 16.77 16.40 -33.29
CA GLY A 19 16.42 17.20 -32.13
C GLY A 19 15.06 16.81 -31.49
N VAL A 20 14.11 16.35 -32.29
CA VAL A 20 12.78 15.89 -31.83
C VAL A 20 12.79 14.42 -31.41
N THR A 21 13.50 13.54 -32.13
CA THR A 21 13.52 12.10 -31.86
C THR A 21 14.39 11.75 -30.65
N LEU A 22 15.47 12.49 -30.40
CA LEU A 22 16.36 12.27 -29.24
C LEU A 22 15.64 12.36 -27.88
N PRO A 23 14.88 13.42 -27.55
CA PRO A 23 14.17 13.49 -26.27
C PRO A 23 13.08 12.42 -26.16
N PHE A 24 12.44 12.06 -27.29
CA PHE A 24 11.39 11.05 -27.31
C PHE A 24 11.93 9.64 -27.04
N MET A 25 13.12 9.29 -27.54
CA MET A 25 13.76 8.00 -27.26
C MET A 25 14.43 7.94 -25.88
N ARG A 26 14.91 9.07 -25.34
CA ARG A 26 15.49 9.17 -23.99
C ARG A 26 14.45 9.14 -22.86
N GLY A 27 13.16 9.28 -23.16
CA GLY A 27 12.08 9.14 -22.18
C GLY A 27 11.92 7.75 -21.56
N ARG A 28 12.62 6.72 -22.06
CA ARG A 28 12.57 5.35 -21.55
C ARG A 28 13.31 5.12 -20.22
N GLU A 29 14.11 6.06 -19.73
CA GLU A 29 14.77 5.93 -18.42
C GLU A 29 13.86 6.25 -17.21
N LYS A 30 12.62 6.71 -17.43
CA LYS A 30 11.65 7.01 -16.35
C LYS A 30 11.01 5.78 -15.69
N VAL A 31 11.46 4.56 -16.00
CA VAL A 31 10.98 3.35 -15.32
C VAL A 31 11.32 3.38 -13.81
N GLY A 32 12.44 4.01 -13.44
CA GLY A 32 12.77 4.25 -12.03
C GLY A 32 11.84 5.26 -11.34
N ASP A 33 11.41 6.29 -12.06
CA ASP A 33 10.51 7.35 -11.57
C ASP A 33 9.09 6.82 -11.34
N ALA A 34 8.61 5.96 -12.26
CA ALA A 34 7.30 5.32 -12.14
C ALA A 34 7.22 4.33 -10.96
N ARG A 35 8.33 3.67 -10.60
CA ARG A 35 8.36 2.78 -9.41
C ARG A 35 8.39 3.61 -8.12
N ALA A 36 9.21 4.66 -8.07
CA ALA A 36 9.28 5.55 -6.91
C ALA A 36 7.94 6.25 -6.64
N LEU A 37 7.27 6.73 -7.70
CA LEU A 37 5.94 7.33 -7.59
C LEU A 37 4.90 6.34 -7.06
N ARG A 38 4.94 5.07 -7.51
CA ARG A 38 4.03 4.02 -7.02
C ARG A 38 4.25 3.71 -5.53
N ILE A 39 5.50 3.56 -5.11
CA ILE A 39 5.83 3.37 -3.68
C ILE A 39 5.26 4.52 -2.85
N GLN A 40 5.37 5.75 -3.34
CA GLN A 40 4.84 6.93 -2.65
C GLN A 40 3.31 6.91 -2.59
N GLN A 41 2.63 6.59 -3.69
CA GLN A 41 1.16 6.50 -3.73
C GLN A 41 0.62 5.42 -2.79
N THR A 42 1.23 4.23 -2.78
CA THR A 42 0.85 3.17 -1.85
C THR A 42 1.08 3.63 -0.41
N ARG A 43 2.16 4.38 -0.13
CA ARG A 43 2.43 4.90 1.22
C ARG A 43 1.37 5.89 1.66
N ASP A 44 0.99 6.81 0.78
CA ASP A 44 -0.04 7.81 1.05
C ASP A 44 -1.40 7.14 1.29
N ALA A 45 -1.70 6.06 0.55
CA ALA A 45 -2.89 5.24 0.77
C ALA A 45 -2.89 4.57 2.15
N LEU A 46 -1.79 3.92 2.55
CA LEU A 46 -1.65 3.31 3.87
C LEU A 46 -1.82 4.32 5.01
N VAL A 47 -1.21 5.51 4.88
CA VAL A 47 -1.36 6.58 5.88
C VAL A 47 -2.81 7.04 5.96
N THR A 48 -3.47 7.22 4.81
CA THR A 48 -4.88 7.62 4.77
C THR A 48 -5.78 6.58 5.45
N SER A 49 -5.55 5.29 5.19
CA SER A 49 -6.28 4.21 5.85
C SER A 49 -6.05 4.22 7.37
N TYR A 50 -4.81 4.45 7.81
CA TYR A 50 -4.49 4.54 9.24
C TYR A 50 -5.19 5.73 9.93
N GLU A 51 -5.20 6.90 9.29
CA GLU A 51 -5.92 8.08 9.80
C GLU A 51 -7.43 7.82 9.92
N ARG A 52 -8.02 7.09 8.96
CA ARG A 52 -9.42 6.68 9.04
C ARG A 52 -9.67 5.79 10.25
N VAL A 53 -8.82 4.80 10.51
CA VAL A 53 -8.94 3.91 11.67
C VAL A 53 -8.92 4.70 12.97
N LEU A 54 -8.02 5.68 13.09
CA LEU A 54 -7.96 6.54 14.27
C LEU A 54 -9.24 7.37 14.45
N GLY A 55 -9.80 7.87 13.35
CA GLY A 55 -11.10 8.54 13.34
C GLY A 55 -12.21 7.61 13.82
N THR A 56 -12.27 6.38 13.30
CA THR A 56 -13.27 5.38 13.68
C THR A 56 -13.17 5.00 15.16
N ILE A 57 -11.97 4.79 15.70
CA ILE A 57 -11.79 4.52 17.13
C ILE A 57 -12.29 5.69 17.98
N ARG A 58 -11.99 6.93 17.56
CA ARG A 58 -12.47 8.12 18.27
C ARG A 58 -14.00 8.21 18.24
N ASP A 59 -14.62 7.97 17.09
CA ASP A 59 -16.08 7.99 16.96
C ASP A 59 -16.72 6.90 17.84
N LEU A 60 -16.09 5.72 17.90
CA LEU A 60 -16.51 4.61 18.76
C LEU A 60 -16.41 4.97 20.26
N ASP A 61 -15.32 5.61 20.69
CA ASP A 61 -15.14 6.12 22.05
C ASP A 61 -16.21 7.17 22.40
N GLU A 62 -16.53 8.05 21.45
CA GLU A 62 -17.58 9.06 21.60
C GLU A 62 -18.97 8.41 21.72
N ASP A 63 -19.28 7.43 20.88
CA ASP A 63 -20.56 6.71 20.88
C ASP A 63 -20.76 5.88 22.15
N HIS A 64 -19.70 5.25 22.66
CA HIS A 64 -19.73 4.56 23.96
C HIS A 64 -19.99 5.53 25.10
N ARG A 65 -19.28 6.67 25.12
CA ARG A 65 -19.46 7.71 26.15
C ARG A 65 -20.87 8.30 26.13
N LEU A 66 -21.51 8.37 24.96
CA LEU A 66 -22.90 8.81 24.79
C LEU A 66 -23.92 7.71 25.13
N GLY A 67 -23.47 6.49 25.43
CA GLY A 67 -24.32 5.34 25.75
C GLY A 67 -25.09 4.78 24.54
N LYS A 68 -24.64 5.06 23.32
CA LYS A 68 -25.27 4.53 22.09
C LYS A 68 -24.97 3.05 21.87
N ILE A 69 -23.79 2.61 22.34
CA ILE A 69 -23.31 1.24 22.25
C ILE A 69 -23.05 0.70 23.65
N ASN A 70 -23.19 -0.60 23.83
CA ASN A 70 -22.91 -1.26 25.11
C ASN A 70 -21.40 -1.57 25.25
N GLU A 71 -20.95 -1.84 26.48
CA GLU A 71 -19.53 -2.09 26.78
C GLU A 71 -18.98 -3.32 26.03
N ALA A 72 -19.77 -4.37 25.83
CA ALA A 72 -19.29 -5.59 25.18
C ALA A 72 -19.00 -5.36 23.69
N ASP A 73 -19.91 -4.67 22.99
CA ASP A 73 -19.77 -4.33 21.57
C ASP A 73 -18.64 -3.30 21.38
N TYR A 74 -18.59 -2.29 22.26
CA TYR A 74 -17.50 -1.29 22.29
C TYR A 74 -16.13 -1.97 22.37
N GLN A 75 -15.92 -2.89 23.31
CA GLN A 75 -14.62 -3.54 23.47
C GLN A 75 -14.28 -4.43 22.29
N ALA A 76 -15.25 -5.16 21.74
CA ALA A 76 -15.02 -6.01 20.58
C ALA A 76 -14.60 -5.19 19.34
N GLU A 77 -15.35 -4.14 19.01
CA GLU A 77 -15.06 -3.28 17.86
C GLU A 77 -13.77 -2.49 18.06
N ARG A 78 -13.53 -1.98 19.27
CA ARG A 78 -12.29 -1.24 19.57
C ARG A 78 -11.06 -2.10 19.41
N ASN A 79 -11.12 -3.36 19.87
CA ASN A 79 -10.00 -4.29 19.72
C ASN A 79 -9.75 -4.61 18.25
N TYR A 80 -10.81 -4.86 17.48
CA TYR A 80 -10.70 -5.08 16.03
C TYR A 80 -10.00 -3.91 15.33
N TRP A 81 -10.49 -2.68 15.54
CA TRP A 81 -9.90 -1.50 14.90
C TRP A 81 -8.48 -1.20 15.38
N ALA A 82 -8.17 -1.48 16.65
CA ALA A 82 -6.82 -1.36 17.17
C ALA A 82 -5.85 -2.36 16.51
N ASP A 83 -6.25 -3.64 16.41
CA ASP A 83 -5.44 -4.67 15.78
C ASP A 83 -5.24 -4.39 14.29
N TYR A 84 -6.30 -3.96 13.59
CA TYR A 84 -6.23 -3.53 12.20
C TYR A 84 -5.29 -2.32 12.01
N GLY A 85 -5.36 -1.33 12.91
CA GLY A 85 -4.44 -0.19 12.91
C GLY A 85 -2.97 -0.59 13.12
N VAL A 86 -2.72 -1.58 13.98
CA VAL A 86 -1.37 -2.15 14.17
C VAL A 86 -0.88 -2.82 12.88
N LYS A 87 -1.74 -3.52 12.13
CA LYS A 87 -1.39 -4.12 10.84
C LYS A 87 -1.02 -3.08 9.80
N LEU A 88 -1.80 -2.01 9.68
CA LEU A 88 -1.47 -0.90 8.78
C LEU A 88 -0.11 -0.26 9.11
N LEU A 89 0.21 -0.12 10.41
CA LEU A 89 1.52 0.38 10.83
C LEU A 89 2.67 -0.59 10.50
N GLN A 90 2.46 -1.89 10.69
CA GLN A 90 3.45 -2.92 10.31
C GLN A 90 3.73 -2.89 8.80
N LEU A 91 2.69 -2.73 7.98
CA LEU A 91 2.83 -2.58 6.53
C LEU A 91 3.57 -1.30 6.15
N LEU A 92 3.35 -0.21 6.89
CA LEU A 92 4.02 1.08 6.66
C LEU A 92 5.52 1.04 7.03
N GLU A 93 5.89 0.30 8.07
CA GLU A 93 7.28 0.12 8.50
C GLU A 93 8.03 -0.94 7.67
N GLY A 94 7.29 -1.88 7.05
CA GLY A 94 7.84 -2.92 6.19
C GLY A 94 8.45 -2.42 4.87
N ASP A 95 9.15 -3.32 4.17
CA ASP A 95 9.68 -3.02 2.84
C ASP A 95 8.54 -2.98 1.80
N MET A 96 8.00 -1.78 1.61
CA MET A 96 6.95 -1.46 0.64
C MET A 96 7.30 -1.87 -0.80
N SER A 97 8.59 -2.06 -1.12
CA SER A 97 9.00 -2.49 -2.46
C SER A 97 8.53 -3.90 -2.82
N GLN A 98 8.11 -4.70 -1.83
CA GLN A 98 7.54 -6.04 -1.98
C GLN A 98 6.04 -6.01 -2.31
N PHE A 99 5.34 -4.91 -1.98
CA PHE A 99 3.89 -4.72 -2.22
C PHE A 99 3.59 -3.96 -3.51
N VAL A 100 4.59 -3.31 -4.13
CA VAL A 100 4.42 -2.64 -5.42
C VAL A 100 4.47 -3.65 -6.57
N GLY A 101 3.28 -4.10 -6.99
CA GLY A 101 3.06 -4.83 -8.23
C GLY A 101 3.20 -3.95 -9.48
N GLU A 102 2.75 -4.47 -10.63
CA GLU A 102 2.79 -3.73 -11.90
C GLU A 102 1.91 -2.46 -11.89
N GLU A 103 1.01 -2.33 -10.91
CA GLU A 103 0.10 -1.20 -10.68
C GLU A 103 0.22 -0.65 -9.24
N ALA A 104 -0.17 0.62 -9.04
CA ALA A 104 -0.21 1.22 -7.70
C ALA A 104 -1.38 0.64 -6.91
N ALA A 105 -1.15 0.23 -5.65
CA ALA A 105 -2.24 -0.26 -4.81
C ALA A 105 -3.26 0.86 -4.54
N THR A 106 -4.54 0.58 -4.78
CA THR A 106 -5.63 1.49 -4.41
C THR A 106 -5.91 1.42 -2.91
N GLU A 107 -6.59 2.43 -2.35
CA GLU A 107 -6.98 2.41 -0.93
C GLU A 107 -7.80 1.16 -0.57
N GLU A 108 -8.68 0.72 -1.47
CA GLU A 108 -9.49 -0.48 -1.29
C GLU A 108 -8.64 -1.77 -1.29
N GLU A 109 -7.62 -1.82 -2.14
CA GLU A 109 -6.67 -2.93 -2.19
C GLU A 109 -5.78 -2.97 -0.93
N VAL A 110 -5.33 -1.82 -0.44
CA VAL A 110 -4.59 -1.71 0.82
C VAL A 110 -5.44 -2.22 1.99
N VAL A 111 -6.72 -1.88 2.02
CA VAL A 111 -7.67 -2.35 3.04
C VAL A 111 -7.82 -3.87 2.97
N GLN A 112 -8.01 -4.43 1.77
CA GLN A 112 -8.15 -5.88 1.59
C GLN A 112 -6.89 -6.65 1.97
N VAL A 113 -5.70 -6.13 1.65
CA VAL A 113 -4.43 -6.74 2.04
C VAL A 113 -4.27 -6.73 3.56
N ALA A 114 -4.53 -5.59 4.21
CA ALA A 114 -4.42 -5.46 5.66
C ALA A 114 -5.43 -6.37 6.40
N ASP A 115 -6.66 -6.47 5.90
CA ASP A 115 -7.70 -7.35 6.44
C ASP A 115 -7.31 -8.84 6.28
N GLY A 116 -6.81 -9.21 5.09
CA GLY A 116 -6.30 -10.56 4.84
C GLY A 116 -5.09 -10.93 5.72
N GLU A 117 -4.18 -9.99 5.99
CA GLU A 117 -3.07 -10.21 6.92
C GLU A 117 -3.52 -10.32 8.39
N LEU A 118 -4.58 -9.60 8.76
CA LEU A 118 -5.19 -9.71 10.08
C LEU A 118 -5.79 -11.10 10.27
N ASP A 119 -6.60 -11.58 9.32
CA ASP A 119 -7.19 -12.92 9.34
C ASP A 119 -6.14 -14.02 9.45
N GLN A 120 -5.06 -13.93 8.67
CA GLN A 120 -3.97 -14.89 8.73
C GLN A 120 -3.27 -14.90 10.10
N ALA A 121 -3.04 -13.71 10.68
CA ALA A 121 -2.43 -13.60 11.99
C ALA A 121 -3.31 -14.20 13.10
N VAL A 122 -4.64 -14.03 13.01
CA VAL A 122 -5.60 -14.64 13.92
C VAL A 122 -5.57 -16.17 13.80
N GLU A 123 -5.60 -16.70 12.58
CA GLU A 123 -5.59 -18.15 12.37
C GLU A 123 -4.27 -18.79 12.82
N GLU A 124 -3.14 -18.10 12.65
CA GLU A 124 -1.85 -18.53 13.20
C GLU A 124 -1.85 -18.53 14.74
N ALA A 125 -2.38 -17.48 15.37
CA ALA A 125 -2.49 -17.42 16.83
C ALA A 125 -3.35 -18.57 17.39
N ILE A 126 -4.47 -18.90 16.74
CA ILE A 126 -5.32 -20.04 17.14
C ILE A 126 -4.57 -21.37 17.00
N ARG A 127 -3.81 -21.58 15.92
CA ARG A 127 -3.00 -22.80 15.74
C ARG A 127 -1.93 -22.93 16.82
N ASN A 128 -1.25 -21.84 17.16
CA ASN A 128 -0.24 -21.81 18.22
C ASN A 128 -0.85 -22.10 19.59
N TYR A 129 -2.02 -21.54 19.88
CA TYR A 129 -2.74 -21.82 21.12
C TYR A 129 -3.16 -23.30 21.23
N ARG A 130 -3.74 -23.87 20.17
CA ARG A 130 -4.14 -25.28 20.14
C ARG A 130 -2.96 -26.24 20.30
N THR A 131 -1.84 -25.94 19.64
CA THR A 131 -0.62 -26.76 19.77
C THR A 131 -0.03 -26.66 21.18
N ALA A 132 -0.01 -25.48 21.79
CA ALA A 132 0.43 -25.29 23.17
C ALA A 132 -0.46 -26.06 24.17
N LEU A 133 -1.78 -26.04 23.99
CA LEU A 133 -2.73 -26.78 24.82
C LEU A 133 -2.49 -28.30 24.73
N ASN A 134 -2.38 -28.84 23.51
CA ASN A 134 -2.11 -30.26 23.27
C ASN A 134 -0.76 -30.71 23.87
N ASN A 135 0.23 -29.81 23.88
CA ASN A 135 1.54 -30.09 24.47
C ASN A 135 1.48 -30.07 26.01
N ALA A 136 0.67 -29.20 26.60
CA ALA A 136 0.46 -29.16 28.06
C ALA A 136 -0.27 -30.42 28.56
N GLU A 137 -1.28 -30.90 27.82
CA GLU A 137 -1.99 -32.15 28.16
C GLU A 137 -1.10 -33.40 28.05
N ARG A 138 -0.10 -33.39 27.15
CA ARG A 138 0.86 -34.49 27.02
C ARG A 138 1.94 -34.50 28.11
N GLN A 139 2.15 -33.39 28.82
CA GLN A 139 3.13 -33.30 29.91
C GLN A 139 2.52 -33.64 31.29
N SER A 140 1.19 -33.70 31.39
CA SER A 140 0.45 -34.03 32.61
C SER A 140 -0.05 -35.48 32.68
N ALA A 141 0.21 -36.28 31.65
CA ALA A 141 -0.07 -37.72 31.57
C ALA A 141 1.22 -38.54 31.71
#